data_AF-A0A1Y0BA05-F1
#
_entry.id   AF-A0A1Y0BA05-F1
#
_cell.length_a   1.000
_cell.length_b   1.000
_cell.length_c   1.000
_cell.angle_alpha   90.00
_cell.angle_beta   90.00
_cell.angle_gamma   90.00
#
_symmetry.space_group_name_H-M   'P 1'
#
loop_
_entity.id
_entity.type
_entity.pdbx_description
1 polymer ?
#
loop_
_entity_poly.entity_id
_entity_poly.type
_entity_poly.pdbx_seq_one_letter_code
_entity_poly.pdbx_strand_id
1 'polypeptide(L)'
;MLDGQVIGQCQPRHTHVEWLKFLRQIDRQTPKDKTLHLIADNYATHKHPNVQKWLAKHPRFTMHFTPTSASWLNMVERFFRDITAERLRRGVFTSVPELIAAIDEYLAHHNTKPKPFIWTRSARDILQKVIRANQRLSSKQNGTLH
;
A
#
# COMPACT_ATOMS: atom_id res chain seq x y z
N MET A 1 -8.73 11.05 14.13
CA MET A 1 -8.44 11.92 12.97
C MET A 1 -7.36 11.24 12.15
N LEU A 2 -7.54 11.07 10.83
CA LEU A 2 -6.46 10.61 9.94
C LEU A 2 -5.56 11.83 9.68
N ASP A 3 -4.26 11.71 9.91
CA ASP A 3 -3.32 12.84 9.77
C ASP A 3 -2.73 12.96 8.35
N GLY A 4 -2.83 11.91 7.52
CA GLY A 4 -2.37 11.90 6.14
C GLY A 4 -0.85 11.75 5.98
N GLN A 5 -0.14 11.41 7.05
CA GLN A 5 1.30 11.19 7.02
C GLN A 5 1.65 9.94 6.19
N VAL A 6 2.78 9.99 5.50
CA VAL A 6 3.29 8.90 4.68
C VAL A 6 4.63 8.44 5.23
N ILE A 7 4.69 7.17 5.61
CA ILE A 7 5.94 6.48 5.96
C ILE A 7 6.42 5.77 4.69
N GLY A 8 7.61 6.12 4.21
CA GLY A 8 8.21 5.55 3.02
C GLY A 8 9.57 4.91 3.28
N GLN A 9 9.98 4.02 2.39
CA GLN A 9 11.33 3.47 2.33
C GLN A 9 11.63 2.96 0.91
N CYS A 10 12.73 3.41 0.32
CA CYS A 10 13.26 2.79 -0.90
C CYS A 10 14.08 1.54 -0.56
N GLN A 11 13.87 0.46 -1.30
CA GLN A 11 14.53 -0.82 -1.09
C GLN A 11 15.06 -1.37 -2.42
N PRO A 12 16.23 -2.04 -2.44
CA PRO A 12 16.82 -2.57 -3.68
C PRO A 12 16.07 -3.78 -4.24
N ARG A 13 15.21 -4.41 -3.45
CA ARG A 13 14.39 -5.57 -3.85
C ARG A 13 12.99 -5.43 -3.28
N HIS A 14 12.05 -6.15 -3.88
CA HIS A 14 10.67 -6.22 -3.42
C HIS A 14 10.34 -7.63 -2.94
N THR A 15 10.95 -8.06 -1.82
CA THR A 15 10.73 -9.41 -1.25
C THR A 15 10.10 -9.33 0.14
N HIS A 16 9.80 -10.50 0.71
CA HIS A 16 9.32 -10.61 2.09
C HIS A 16 10.32 -10.07 3.14
N VAL A 17 11.63 -10.06 2.83
CA VAL A 17 12.66 -9.53 3.73
C VAL A 17 12.51 -8.02 3.85
N GLU A 18 12.39 -7.32 2.73
CA GLU A 18 12.18 -5.88 2.67
C GLU A 18 10.81 -5.50 3.25
N TRP A 19 9.78 -6.31 2.98
CA TRP A 19 8.47 -6.12 3.60
C TRP A 19 8.52 -6.22 5.14
N LEU A 20 9.23 -7.20 5.70
CA LEU A 20 9.43 -7.31 7.15
C LEU A 20 10.21 -6.11 7.72
N LYS A 21 11.21 -5.60 7.00
CA LYS A 21 11.92 -4.37 7.43
C LYS A 21 10.95 -3.20 7.51
N PHE A 22 10.06 -3.05 6.53
CA PHE A 22 9.07 -1.99 6.50
C PHE A 22 8.01 -2.14 7.61
N LEU A 23 7.49 -3.34 7.86
CA LEU A 23 6.59 -3.59 8.98
C LEU A 23 7.20 -3.22 10.34
N ARG A 24 8.49 -3.51 10.55
CA ARG A 24 9.21 -3.08 11.76
C ARG A 24 9.41 -1.57 11.83
N GLN A 25 9.57 -0.89 10.69
CA GLN A 25 9.62 0.57 10.65
C GLN A 25 8.28 1.18 11.06
N ILE A 26 7.17 0.70 10.49
CA ILE A 26 5.81 1.10 10.89
C ILE A 26 5.61 0.85 12.38
N ASP A 27 6.03 -0.32 12.88
CA ASP A 27 5.89 -0.64 14.30
C ASP A 27 6.62 0.37 15.20
N ARG A 28 7.80 0.83 14.80
CA ARG A 28 8.59 1.81 15.57
C ARG A 28 8.03 3.23 15.49
N GLN A 29 7.50 3.63 14.34
CA GLN A 29 7.10 5.01 14.07
C GLN A 29 5.64 5.31 14.45
N THR A 30 4.86 4.31 14.84
CA THR A 30 3.47 4.47 15.25
C THR A 30 3.30 4.31 16.76
N PRO A 31 2.35 5.03 17.40
CA PRO A 31 2.07 4.89 18.83
C PRO A 31 1.80 3.43 19.22
N LYS A 32 2.39 2.98 20.33
CA LYS A 32 2.39 1.56 20.75
C LYS A 32 1.04 1.08 21.28
N ASP A 33 0.23 2.00 21.78
CA ASP A 33 -1.11 1.80 22.31
C ASP A 33 -2.19 1.61 21.23
N LYS A 34 -1.83 1.83 19.95
CA LYS A 34 -2.78 1.74 18.84
C LYS A 34 -2.74 0.38 18.13
N THR A 35 -3.93 -0.12 17.82
CA THR A 35 -4.14 -1.17 16.81
C THR A 35 -3.93 -0.58 15.42
N LEU A 36 -3.19 -1.30 14.58
CA LEU A 36 -2.82 -0.93 13.23
C LEU A 36 -3.57 -1.80 12.23
N HIS A 37 -4.46 -1.18 11.45
CA HIS A 37 -5.12 -1.82 10.33
C HIS A 37 -4.38 -1.49 9.04
N LEU A 38 -3.69 -2.49 8.48
CA LEU A 38 -2.97 -2.36 7.22
C LEU A 38 -3.85 -2.84 6.08
N ILE A 39 -4.09 -1.97 5.09
CA ILE A 39 -4.79 -2.33 3.85
C ILE A 39 -3.73 -2.52 2.77
N ALA A 40 -3.64 -3.70 2.19
CA ALA A 40 -2.63 -4.07 1.21
C ALA A 40 -3.25 -4.78 -0.01
N ASP A 41 -2.54 -4.81 -1.13
CA ASP A 41 -2.91 -5.64 -2.26
C ASP A 41 -2.60 -7.13 -2.00
N ASN A 42 -2.96 -8.00 -2.95
CA ASN A 42 -2.78 -9.44 -2.84
C ASN A 42 -1.35 -9.94 -3.17
N TYR A 43 -0.34 -9.08 -3.12
CA TYR A 43 1.03 -9.47 -3.48
C TYR A 43 1.57 -10.61 -2.60
N ALA A 44 2.30 -11.55 -3.24
CA ALA A 44 2.70 -12.82 -2.62
C ALA A 44 3.62 -12.64 -1.40
N THR A 45 4.42 -11.56 -1.37
CA THR A 45 5.33 -11.28 -0.24
C THR A 45 4.57 -11.08 1.07
N HIS A 46 3.35 -10.54 1.04
CA HIS A 46 2.51 -10.34 2.23
C HIS A 46 2.09 -11.68 2.86
N LYS A 47 2.00 -12.75 2.07
CA LYS A 47 1.54 -14.08 2.48
C LYS A 47 2.69 -15.03 2.82
N HIS A 48 3.94 -14.58 2.72
CA HIS A 48 5.10 -15.42 2.98
C HIS A 48 5.09 -15.97 4.43
N PRO A 49 5.47 -17.25 4.67
CA PRO A 49 5.40 -17.86 6.00
C PRO A 49 6.11 -17.07 7.11
N ASN A 50 7.27 -16.48 6.81
CA ASN A 50 7.99 -15.64 7.79
C ASN A 50 7.23 -14.35 8.15
N VAL A 51 6.47 -13.79 7.20
CA VAL A 51 5.62 -12.61 7.44
C VAL A 51 4.44 -13.00 8.32
N GLN A 52 3.78 -14.12 8.02
CA GLN A 52 2.67 -14.63 8.82
C GLN A 52 3.11 -14.96 10.26
N LYS A 53 4.27 -15.61 10.43
CA LYS A 53 4.87 -15.86 11.76
C LYS A 53 5.19 -14.57 12.51
N TRP A 54 5.64 -13.53 11.82
CA TRP A 54 5.89 -12.23 12.45
C TRP A 54 4.57 -11.57 12.88
N LEU A 55 3.56 -11.53 12.01
CA LEU A 55 2.24 -10.95 12.31
C LEU A 55 1.58 -11.64 13.52
N ALA A 56 1.67 -12.97 13.61
CA ALA A 56 1.15 -13.73 14.76
C ALA A 56 1.78 -13.31 16.10
N LYS A 57 3.03 -12.82 16.08
CA LYS A 57 3.73 -12.30 17.27
C LYS A 57 3.45 -10.82 17.55
N HIS A 58 2.75 -10.12 16.65
CA HIS A 58 2.47 -8.69 16.74
C HIS A 58 0.96 -8.44 16.60
N PRO A 59 0.16 -8.82 17.62
CA PRO A 59 -1.31 -8.84 17.53
C PRO A 59 -1.95 -7.49 17.30
N ARG A 60 -1.21 -6.38 17.49
CA ARG A 60 -1.68 -5.03 17.14
C ARG A 60 -1.79 -4.81 15.63
N PHE A 61 -1.19 -5.65 14.79
CA PHE A 61 -1.30 -5.56 13.33
C PHE A 61 -2.44 -6.44 12.81
N THR A 62 -3.39 -5.82 12.12
CA THR A 62 -4.45 -6.52 11.37
C THR A 62 -4.30 -6.23 9.88
N MET A 63 -4.06 -7.27 9.09
CA MET A 63 -3.97 -7.17 7.63
C MET A 63 -5.34 -7.30 6.98
N HIS A 64 -5.65 -6.38 6.07
CA HIS A 64 -6.81 -6.40 5.19
C HIS A 64 -6.32 -6.40 3.74
N PHE A 65 -6.82 -7.32 2.93
CA PHE A 65 -6.42 -7.42 1.53
C PHE A 65 -7.50 -6.88 0.62
N THR A 66 -7.12 -6.01 -0.32
CA THR A 66 -8.05 -5.53 -1.34
C THR A 66 -8.49 -6.70 -2.24
N PRO A 67 -9.75 -6.76 -2.68
CA PRO A 67 -10.20 -7.75 -3.65
C PRO A 67 -9.35 -7.75 -4.93
N THR A 68 -9.27 -8.89 -5.60
CA THR A 68 -8.59 -8.99 -6.90
C THR A 68 -9.17 -7.97 -7.88
N SER A 69 -8.31 -7.29 -8.62
CA SER A 69 -8.69 -6.22 -9.57
C SER A 69 -9.35 -4.98 -8.94
N ALA A 70 -9.18 -4.76 -7.63
CA ALA A 70 -9.67 -3.57 -6.91
C ALA A 70 -8.53 -2.62 -6.47
N SER A 71 -7.54 -2.39 -7.34
CA SER A 71 -6.38 -1.51 -7.10
C SER A 71 -6.81 -0.08 -6.69
N TRP A 72 -7.92 0.41 -7.25
CA TRP A 72 -8.53 1.70 -6.90
C TRP A 72 -8.92 1.86 -5.42
N LEU A 73 -9.03 0.77 -4.66
CA LEU A 73 -9.28 0.79 -3.22
C LEU A 73 -8.00 1.05 -2.42
N ASN A 74 -6.84 0.75 -3.01
CA ASN A 74 -5.52 0.95 -2.41
C ASN A 74 -5.11 2.42 -2.50
N MET A 75 -5.33 3.18 -1.43
CA MET A 75 -5.08 4.64 -1.43
C MET A 75 -3.62 5.02 -1.66
N VAL A 76 -2.66 4.13 -1.38
CA VAL A 76 -1.25 4.38 -1.67
C VAL A 76 -0.99 4.59 -3.17
N GLU A 77 -1.81 4.02 -4.05
CA GLU A 77 -1.72 4.25 -5.49
C GLU A 77 -1.98 5.71 -5.86
N ARG A 78 -2.77 6.44 -5.04
CA ARG A 78 -2.95 7.88 -5.23
C ARG A 78 -1.65 8.63 -4.95
N PHE A 79 -0.97 8.29 -3.87
CA PHE A 79 0.34 8.86 -3.56
C PHE A 79 1.36 8.55 -4.66
N PHE A 80 1.42 7.31 -5.13
CA PHE A 80 2.32 6.91 -6.23
C PHE A 80 2.03 7.67 -7.53
N ARG A 81 0.76 7.90 -7.87
CA ARG A 81 0.41 8.76 -9.01
C ARG A 81 0.93 10.18 -8.82
N ASP A 82 0.73 10.76 -7.64
CA ASP A 82 1.05 12.18 -7.39
C ASP A 82 2.58 12.41 -7.42
N ILE A 83 3.38 11.59 -6.71
CA ILE A 83 4.85 11.67 -6.80
C ILE A 83 5.37 11.43 -8.23
N THR A 84 4.74 10.53 -8.98
CA THR A 84 5.12 10.26 -10.37
C THR A 84 4.89 11.50 -11.23
N ALA A 85 3.74 12.15 -11.10
CA ALA A 85 3.38 13.32 -11.90
C ALA A 85 4.18 14.57 -11.52
N GLU A 86 4.41 14.78 -10.23
CA GLU A 86 4.99 16.02 -9.69
C GLU A 86 6.51 15.99 -9.63
N ARG A 87 7.11 14.84 -9.29
CA ARG A 87 8.57 14.73 -9.06
C ARG A 87 9.27 13.87 -10.11
N LEU A 88 8.73 12.69 -10.43
CA LEU A 88 9.49 11.70 -11.22
C LEU A 88 9.46 11.96 -12.72
N ARG A 89 8.28 12.24 -13.30
CA ARG A 89 8.12 12.38 -14.77
C ARG A 89 8.85 13.60 -15.35
N ARG A 90 9.09 14.62 -14.53
CA ARG A 90 9.78 15.86 -14.91
C ARG A 90 11.22 15.92 -14.40
N GLY A 91 11.65 14.93 -13.61
CA GLY A 91 12.99 14.85 -13.07
C GLY A 91 13.96 14.20 -14.05
N VAL A 92 15.21 14.64 -14.00
CA VAL A 92 16.35 13.96 -14.65
C VAL A 92 17.23 13.46 -13.52
N PHE A 93 17.48 12.16 -13.47
CA PHE A 93 18.28 11.52 -12.43
C PHE A 93 19.42 10.77 -13.10
N THR A 94 20.64 11.06 -12.67
CA THR A 94 21.88 10.47 -13.19
C THR A 94 22.29 9.20 -12.44
N SER A 95 21.67 8.92 -11.30
CA SER A 95 21.95 7.74 -10.49
C SER A 95 20.76 7.28 -9.63
N VAL A 96 20.78 6.03 -9.18
CA VAL A 96 19.77 5.49 -8.25
C VAL A 96 19.77 6.24 -6.90
N PRO A 97 20.92 6.57 -6.27
CA PRO A 97 20.93 7.39 -5.05
C PRO A 97 20.27 8.75 -5.23
N GLU A 98 20.45 9.41 -6.38
CA GLU A 98 19.81 10.69 -6.68
C GLU A 98 18.28 10.55 -6.78
N LEU A 99 17.80 9.48 -7.44
CA LEU A 99 16.37 9.17 -7.48
C LEU A 99 15.80 8.91 -6.08
N ILE A 100 16.51 8.17 -5.23
CA ILE A 100 16.09 7.90 -3.85
C ILE A 100 16.01 9.21 -3.05
N ALA A 101 17.04 10.05 -3.14
CA ALA A 101 17.05 11.35 -2.45
C ALA A 101 15.87 12.24 -2.89
N ALA A 102 15.53 12.24 -4.17
CA ALA A 102 14.39 12.99 -4.69
C ALA A 102 13.03 12.45 -4.18
N ILE A 103 12.91 11.13 -3.97
CA ILE A 103 11.72 10.51 -3.37
C ILE A 103 11.63 10.86 -1.88
N ASP A 104 12.74 10.77 -1.15
CA ASP A 104 12.81 11.08 0.28
C ASP A 104 12.49 12.57 0.54
N GLU A 105 13.01 13.47 -0.30
CA GLU A 105 12.69 14.90 -0.25
C GLU A 105 11.19 15.15 -0.49
N TYR A 106 10.60 14.50 -1.49
CA TYR A 106 9.17 14.62 -1.78
C TYR A 106 8.31 14.12 -0.61
N LEU A 107 8.68 12.98 0.00
CA LEU A 107 8.04 12.44 1.20
C LEU A 107 8.12 13.42 2.38
N ALA A 108 9.32 13.96 2.64
CA ALA A 108 9.53 14.94 3.69
C ALA A 108 8.67 16.19 3.47
N HIS A 109 8.63 16.69 2.23
CA HIS A 109 7.80 17.84 1.85
C HIS A 109 6.31 17.56 2.05
N HIS A 110 5.79 16.43 1.57
CA HIS A 110 4.39 16.01 1.79
C HIS A 110 4.02 16.01 3.27
N ASN A 111 4.90 15.45 4.11
CA ASN A 111 4.66 15.33 5.54
C ASN A 111 4.74 16.65 6.33
N THR A 112 5.19 17.77 5.72
CA THR A 112 5.11 19.09 6.37
C THR A 112 3.67 19.62 6.49
N LYS A 113 2.82 19.28 5.51
CA LYS A 113 1.39 19.65 5.46
C LYS A 113 0.59 18.47 4.89
N PRO A 114 0.51 17.36 5.65
CA PRO A 114 -0.06 16.13 5.14
C PRO A 114 -1.55 16.30 4.86
N LYS A 115 -1.99 15.77 3.71
CA LYS A 115 -3.40 15.76 3.32
C LYS A 115 -3.94 14.35 3.54
N PRO A 116 -5.00 14.18 4.35
CA PRO A 116 -5.61 12.87 4.54
C PRO A 116 -6.10 12.27 3.22
N PHE A 117 -5.85 10.98 3.04
CA PHE A 117 -6.42 10.22 1.93
C PHE A 117 -7.88 9.87 2.27
N ILE A 118 -8.81 10.43 1.52
CA ILE A 118 -10.25 10.25 1.76
C ILE A 118 -10.83 9.28 0.73
N TRP A 119 -11.49 8.22 1.23
CA TRP A 119 -12.32 7.36 0.41
C TRP A 119 -13.61 8.11 0.07
N THR A 120 -13.77 8.49 -1.19
CA THR A 120 -14.94 9.25 -1.65
C THR A 120 -16.16 8.36 -1.96
N ARG A 121 -15.99 7.04 -1.98
CA ARG A 121 -17.05 6.06 -2.23
C ARG A 121 -17.50 5.47 -0.90
N SER A 122 -18.81 5.34 -0.70
CA SER A 122 -19.34 4.68 0.50
C SER A 122 -18.95 3.20 0.52
N ALA A 123 -18.90 2.61 1.71
CA ALA A 123 -18.67 1.16 1.86
C ALA A 123 -19.66 0.33 1.04
N ARG A 124 -20.93 0.78 0.97
CA ARG A 124 -21.97 0.14 0.15
C ARG A 124 -21.62 0.16 -1.34
N ASP A 125 -21.15 1.30 -1.86
CA ASP A 125 -20.73 1.42 -3.26
C ASP A 125 -19.51 0.56 -3.56
N ILE A 126 -18.58 0.48 -2.61
CA ILE A 126 -17.40 -0.37 -2.69
C ILE A 126 -17.82 -1.83 -2.78
N LEU A 127 -18.66 -2.30 -1.85
CA LEU A 127 -19.15 -3.68 -1.81
C LEU A 127 -19.91 -4.05 -3.09
N GLN A 128 -20.80 -3.18 -3.57
CA GLN A 128 -21.54 -3.38 -4.83
C GLN A 128 -20.60 -3.53 -6.03
N LYS A 129 -19.55 -2.71 -6.13
CA LYS A 129 -18.55 -2.86 -7.20
C LYS A 129 -17.76 -4.15 -7.09
N VAL A 130 -17.37 -4.55 -5.88
CA VAL A 130 -16.64 -5.80 -5.62
C VAL A 130 -17.48 -7.01 -6.03
N ILE A 131 -18.76 -7.04 -5.64
CA ILE A 131 -19.70 -8.10 -6.05
C ILE A 131 -19.76 -8.21 -7.59
N ARG A 132 -19.93 -7.09 -8.29
CA ARG A 132 -19.96 -7.06 -9.77
C ARG A 132 -18.65 -7.52 -10.40
N ALA A 133 -17.50 -7.14 -9.83
CA ALA A 133 -16.19 -7.56 -10.32
C ALA A 133 -15.98 -9.07 -10.12
N ASN A 134 -16.32 -9.60 -8.95
CA ASN A 134 -16.23 -11.03 -8.64
C ASN A 134 -17.15 -11.87 -9.54
N GLN A 135 -18.37 -11.41 -9.81
CA GLN A 135 -19.29 -12.08 -10.75
C GLN A 135 -18.68 -12.20 -12.16
N ARG A 136 -18.04 -11.14 -12.67
CA ARG A 136 -17.38 -11.15 -13.98
C ARG A 136 -16.12 -12.02 -14.04
N LEU A 137 -15.39 -12.12 -12.93
CA LEU A 137 -14.20 -12.98 -12.83
C LEU A 137 -14.60 -14.46 -12.76
N SER A 138 -15.62 -14.79 -11.97
CA SER A 138 -16.17 -16.15 -11.89
C SER A 138 -16.81 -16.60 -13.21
N SER A 139 -17.53 -15.71 -13.91
CA SER A 139 -18.08 -16.05 -15.23
C SER A 139 -17.02 -16.30 -16.29
N LYS A 140 -15.83 -15.68 -16.18
CA LYS A 140 -14.70 -15.93 -17.09
C LYS A 140 -13.99 -17.24 -16.82
N GLN A 141 -13.89 -17.68 -15.56
CA GLN A 141 -13.31 -18.99 -15.23
C GLN A 141 -14.15 -20.16 -15.78
N ASN A 142 -15.46 -20.01 -15.87
CA ASN A 142 -16.36 -21.04 -16.41
C ASN A 142 -16.36 -21.11 -17.96
N GLY A 143 -15.76 -20.15 -18.66
CA GLY A 143 -15.72 -20.10 -20.13
C GLY A 143 -14.44 -20.63 -20.77
N THR A 144 -13.47 -21.10 -19.98
CA THR A 144 -12.17 -21.63 -20.48
C THR A 144 -12.10 -23.17 -20.43
N LEU A 145 -13.24 -23.83 -20.29
CA LEU A 145 -13.40 -25.28 -20.36
C LEU A 145 -14.43 -25.60 -21.44
N HIS A 146 -14.07 -25.40 -22.71
CA HIS A 146 -14.73 -26.00 -23.87
C HIS A 146 -13.77 -26.04 -25.05
#